data_AF-A0A2P5C7Q4-F1
#
_entry.id   AF-A0A2P5C7Q4-F1
#
_cell.length_a   1.000
_cell.length_b   1.000
_cell.length_c   1.000
_cell.angle_alpha   90.00
_cell.angle_beta   90.00
_cell.angle_gamma   90.00
#
_symmetry.space_group_name_H-M   'P 1'
#
loop_
_entity.id
_entity.type
_entity.pdbx_description
1 polymer ?
#
loop_
_entity_poly.entity_id
_entity_poly.type
_entity_poly.pdbx_seq_one_letter_code
_entity_poly.pdbx_strand_id
1 'polypeptide(L)' 'MCLFAEKVGWTMQRSEERLVEEFCKEVGVRREVLQVWMHNNKRTLGKRDRATRSRNHKPR' A
#
# COMPACT_ATOMS: atom_id res chain seq x y z
N MET A 1 7.32 -0.31 0.41
CA MET A 1 6.14 0.49 -0.03
C MET A 1 4.82 -0.29 0.03
N CYS A 2 4.71 -1.52 -0.49
CA CYS A 2 3.43 -2.27 -0.46
C CYS A 2 2.88 -2.52 0.95
N LEU A 3 3.71 -2.98 1.89
CA LEU A 3 3.30 -3.21 3.29
C LEU A 3 2.76 -1.94 3.96
N PHE A 4 3.37 -0.79 3.66
CA PHE A 4 2.87 0.50 4.13
C PHE A 4 1.52 0.82 3.50
N ALA A 5 1.38 0.64 2.18
CA ALA A 5 0.12 0.83 1.48
C ALA A 5 -1.00 -0.08 2.02
N GLU A 6 -0.70 -1.31 2.42
CA GLU A 6 -1.67 -2.20 3.06
C GLU A 6 -2.07 -1.71 4.45
N LYS A 7 -1.10 -1.26 5.26
CA LYS A 7 -1.34 -0.71 6.60
C LYS A 7 -2.27 0.50 6.55
N VAL A 8 -2.12 1.36 5.53
CA VAL A 8 -2.97 2.55 5.34
C VAL A 8 -4.16 2.28 4.39
N GLY A 9 -4.43 1.03 4.01
CA GLY A 9 -5.63 0.66 3.25
C GLY A 9 -5.67 1.16 1.79
N TRP A 10 -4.51 1.33 1.17
CA TRP A 10 -4.32 1.82 -0.21
C TRP A 10 -4.90 3.21 -0.48
N THR A 11 -5.25 3.95 0.57
CA THR A 11 -5.87 5.27 0.51
C THR A 11 -5.21 6.19 1.52
N MET A 12 -4.59 7.27 1.05
CA MET A 12 -4.05 8.29 1.97
C MET A 12 -5.20 9.12 2.54
N GLN A 13 -5.45 8.99 3.83
CA GLN A 13 -6.40 9.82 4.58
C GLN A 13 -5.65 10.94 5.33
N ARG A 14 -6.33 12.04 5.68
CA ARG A 14 -5.71 13.14 6.44
C ARG A 14 -5.14 12.69 7.79
N SER A 15 -5.76 11.71 8.45
CA SER A 15 -5.26 11.20 9.74
C SER A 15 -3.92 10.47 9.64
N GLU A 16 -3.59 9.92 8.47
CA GLU A 16 -2.36 9.18 8.21
C GLU A 16 -1.25 10.07 7.62
N GLU A 17 -1.50 11.38 7.49
CA GLU A 17 -0.60 12.33 6.82
C GLU A 17 0.80 12.33 7.46
N ARG A 18 0.88 12.35 8.78
CA ARG A 18 2.16 12.33 9.51
C ARG A 18 2.95 11.03 9.26
N LEU A 19 2.28 9.90 9.22
CA LEU A 19 2.90 8.59 8.93
C LEU A 19 3.40 8.52 7.49
N VAL A 20 2.63 9.08 6.55
CA VAL A 20 3.02 9.18 5.14
C VAL A 20 4.23 10.10 4.99
N GLU A 21 4.28 11.23 5.68
CA GLU A 21 5.41 12.16 5.65
C GLU A 21 6.70 11.55 6.20
N GLU A 22 6.64 10.88 7.35
CA GLU A 22 7.81 10.18 7.92
C GLU A 22 8.32 9.10 6.99
N PHE A 23 7.42 8.27 6.44
CA PHE A 23 7.78 7.25 5.47
C PHE A 23 8.36 7.83 4.17
N CYS A 24 7.78 8.92 3.66
CA CYS A 24 8.29 9.62 2.48
C CYS A 24 9.69 10.19 2.73
N LYS A 25 9.95 10.72 3.92
CA LYS A 25 11.25 11.24 4.33
C LYS A 25 12.30 10.13 4.46
N GLU A 26 11.93 8.99 5.02
CA GLU A 26 12.82 7.83 5.17
C GLU A 26 13.19 7.24 3.80
N VAL A 27 12.21 7.11 2.90
CA VAL A 27 12.40 6.51 1.57
C VAL A 27 12.93 7.52 0.54
N GLY A 28 12.89 8.82 0.83
CA GLY A 28 13.35 9.88 -0.06
C GLY A 28 12.41 10.11 -1.26
N VAL A 29 11.11 9.89 -1.08
CA VAL A 29 10.09 10.09 -2.12
C VAL A 29 9.14 11.21 -1.77
N ARG A 30 8.66 11.95 -2.78
CA ARG A 30 7.59 12.93 -2.57
C ARG A 30 6.27 12.21 -2.30
N ARG A 31 5.45 12.79 -1.42
CA ARG A 31 4.10 12.31 -1.12
C ARG A 31 3.26 12.11 -2.38
N GLU A 32 3.32 13.05 -3.32
CA GLU A 32 2.58 13.01 -4.59
C GLU A 32 2.94 11.77 -5.41
N VAL A 33 4.23 11.41 -5.44
CA VAL A 33 4.72 10.24 -6.15
C VAL A 33 4.20 8.97 -5.48
N LEU A 34 4.24 8.91 -4.14
CA LEU A 34 3.68 7.79 -3.39
C LEU A 34 2.17 7.68 -3.60
N GLN A 35 1.45 8.81 -3.66
CA GLN A 35 0.01 8.85 -3.89
C GLN A 35 -0.36 8.30 -5.27
N VAL A 36 0.34 8.73 -6.33
CA VAL A 36 0.15 8.21 -7.69
C VAL A 36 0.52 6.73 -7.75
N TRP A 37 1.63 6.34 -7.12
CA TRP A 37 2.05 4.94 -7.04
C TRP A 37 0.96 4.09 -6.37
N MET A 38 0.41 4.52 -5.23
CA MET A 38 -0.67 3.80 -4.55
C MET A 38 -1.93 3.74 -5.40
N HIS A 39 -2.32 4.82 -6.08
CA HIS A 39 -3.48 4.84 -6.97
C HIS A 39 -3.34 3.84 -8.13
N ASN A 40 -2.17 3.83 -8.78
CA ASN A 40 -1.87 2.94 -9.89
C ASN A 40 -1.84 1.48 -9.44
N ASN A 41 -1.28 1.22 -8.27
CA ASN A 41 -1.06 -0.14 -7.79
C ASN A 41 -2.24 -0.72 -6.99
N LYS A 42 -3.21 0.08 -6.53
CA LYS A 42 -4.29 -0.40 -5.63
C LYS A 42 -5.10 -1.56 -6.19
N ARG A 43 -5.36 -1.57 -7.50
CA ARG A 43 -6.20 -2.60 -8.15
C ARG A 43 -5.46 -3.91 -8.35
N THR A 44 -4.16 -3.83 -8.61
CA THR A 44 -3.31 -4.98 -8.96
C THR A 44 -2.68 -5.61 -7.71
N LEU A 45 -2.12 -4.79 -6.82
CA LEU A 45 -1.48 -5.25 -5.59
C LEU A 45 -2.48 -5.46 -4.45
N GLY A 46 -3.49 -4.59 -4.31
CA GLY A 46 -4.54 -4.75 -3.29
C GLY A 46 -5.45 -5.98 -3.50
N LYS A 47 -5.56 -6.50 -4.73
CA LYS A 47 -6.23 -7.78 -5.02
C LYS A 47 -5.29 -8.98 -4.95
N ARG A 48 -4.02 -8.82 -5.29
CA ARG A 48 -3.03 -9.91 -5.21
C ARG A 48 -2.88 -10.43 -3.79
N ASP A 49 -3.06 -9.59 -2.77
CA ASP A 49 -2.96 -10.06 -1.38
C ASP A 49 -4.15 -10.92 -0.92
N ARG A 50 -5.35 -10.63 -1.43
CA ARG A 50 -6.51 -11.54 -1.28
C ARG A 50 -6.25 -12.88 -1.96
N ALA A 51 -5.53 -12.89 -3.08
CA ALA A 51 -5.19 -14.10 -3.82
C ALA A 51 -3.99 -14.87 -3.22
N THR A 52 -3.00 -14.21 -2.60
CA THR A 52 -1.89 -14.89 -1.89
C THR A 52 -2.35 -15.49 -0.57
N ARG A 53 -3.27 -14.86 0.17
CA ARG A 53 -3.92 -15.52 1.33
C ARG A 53 -4.75 -16.74 0.93
N SER A 54 -5.30 -16.77 -0.29
CA SER A 54 -6.03 -17.94 -0.80
C SER A 54 -5.12 -19.05 -1.33
N ARG A 55 -3.83 -18.79 -1.61
CA ARG A 55 -2.88 -19.81 -2.10
C ARG A 55 -2.35 -20.76 -1.02
N ASN A 56 -2.68 -20.51 0.25
CA ASN A 56 -2.38 -21.46 1.34
C ASN A 56 -3.52 -22.45 1.64
N HIS A 57 -4.61 -22.49 0.86
CA HIS A 57 -5.51 -23.64 0.87
C HIS A 57 -5.12 -24.61 -0.24
N LYS A 58 -4.28 -25.57 0.12
CA LYS A 58 -4.09 -26.81 -0.63
C LYS A 58 -5.47 -27.50 -0.74
N PRO A 59 -6.07 -27.68 -1.93
CA PRO A 59 -7.19 -28.59 -2.04
C PRO A 59 -6.63 -30.01 -1.84
N ARG A 60 -7.25 -30.78 -0.94
CA ARG A 60 -7.09 -32.23 -0.87
C ARG A 60 -7.72 -32.87 -2.09
#